data_AF-A0A848T4C4-F1
#
_entry.id   AF-A0A848T4C4-F1
#
_cell.length_a   1.000
_cell.length_b   1.000
_cell.length_c   1.000
_cell.angle_alpha   90.00
_cell.angle_beta   90.00
_cell.angle_gamma   90.00
#
_symmetry.space_group_name_H-M   'P 1'
#
loop_
_entity.id
_entity.type
_entity.pdbx_description
1 polymer ?
#
loop_
_entity_poly.entity_id
_entity_poly.type
_entity_poly.pdbx_seq_one_letter_code
_entity_poly.pdbx_strand_id
1 'polypeptide(L)'
;MSNDTINGGDGNDTVFAGSGNDLISGGNGDDVIYDGAGNDTIFGNADHDTFYLGTGASDGSDVVDGGTGIDTIIEDLSSATPGSTSIYVNLTTGSHFRQETPGTGVDTLQGIENFTLIGPVDGTIIGSSVANLLTSDAGDDSLNGFAGDDTLSSGDGADTLIGGAGADLLYAGDGGD
;
A
#
# COMPACT_ATOMS: atom_id res chain seq x y z
N MET A 1 -3.54 -3.69 23.13
CA MET A 1 -4.99 -3.48 23.37
C MET A 1 -5.16 -2.19 24.16
N SER A 2 -4.60 -1.10 23.65
CA SER A 2 -4.86 0.28 24.08
C SER A 2 -5.22 1.02 22.80
N ASN A 3 -6.18 1.93 22.88
CA ASN A 3 -6.45 2.84 21.78
C ASN A 3 -5.64 4.10 22.06
N ASP A 4 -4.66 4.37 21.22
CA ASP A 4 -3.67 5.38 21.44
C ASP A 4 -3.90 6.57 20.48
N THR A 5 -3.40 7.74 20.88
CA THR A 5 -3.32 8.91 20.00
C THR A 5 -1.86 9.29 19.90
N ILE A 6 -1.31 9.19 18.69
CA ILE A 6 0.11 9.31 18.42
C ILE A 6 0.33 10.46 17.43
N ASN A 7 1.37 11.26 17.69
CA ASN A 7 1.80 12.36 16.84
C ASN A 7 3.33 12.30 16.73
N GLY A 8 3.86 12.10 15.52
CA GLY A 8 5.30 12.13 15.23
C GLY A 8 5.85 13.54 15.45
N GLY A 9 5.27 14.52 14.76
CA GLY A 9 5.54 15.94 14.96
C GLY A 9 6.32 16.53 13.80
N ASP A 10 7.48 17.13 14.08
CA ASP A 10 8.36 17.68 13.05
C ASP A 10 9.58 16.77 12.88
N GLY A 11 9.95 16.49 11.64
CA GLY A 11 11.08 15.65 11.27
C GLY A 11 10.64 14.24 10.88
N ASN A 12 11.56 13.46 10.33
CA ASN A 12 11.26 12.11 9.86
C ASN A 12 11.17 11.15 11.06
N ASP A 13 9.96 10.72 11.39
CA ASP A 13 9.66 9.87 12.52
C ASP A 13 9.44 8.40 12.12
N THR A 14 9.53 7.53 13.11
CA THR A 14 9.08 6.14 12.99
C THR A 14 8.06 5.87 14.08
N VAL A 15 6.83 5.59 13.68
CA VAL A 15 5.69 5.39 14.57
C VAL A 15 5.30 3.92 14.61
N PHE A 16 5.07 3.40 15.82
CA PHE A 16 4.53 2.06 16.06
C PHE A 16 3.33 2.18 17.00
N ALA A 17 2.10 1.96 16.51
CA ALA A 17 0.89 2.08 17.33
C ALA A 17 0.51 0.77 18.04
N GLY A 18 0.63 -0.35 17.33
CA GLY A 18 0.73 -1.68 17.92
C GLY A 18 -0.58 -2.44 17.91
N SER A 19 -1.43 -2.31 18.93
CA SER A 19 -2.74 -3.00 18.86
C SER A 19 -3.80 -2.24 19.59
N GLY A 20 -4.92 -2.02 18.93
CA GLY A 20 -5.98 -1.12 19.35
C GLY A 20 -6.61 -0.47 18.14
N ASN A 21 -7.51 0.47 18.39
CA ASN A 21 -7.98 1.36 17.34
C ASN A 21 -7.34 2.72 17.61
N ASP A 22 -6.28 3.00 16.88
CA ASP A 22 -5.34 4.07 17.11
C ASP A 22 -5.62 5.26 16.18
N LEU A 23 -5.33 6.46 16.68
CA LEU A 23 -5.34 7.69 15.90
C LEU A 23 -3.90 8.17 15.73
N ILE A 24 -3.38 8.11 14.52
CA ILE A 24 -1.98 8.34 14.20
C ILE A 24 -1.85 9.57 13.30
N SER A 25 -0.91 10.45 13.62
CA SER A 25 -0.46 11.56 12.77
C SER A 25 1.04 11.47 12.62
N GLY A 26 1.54 11.42 11.38
CA GLY A 26 2.96 11.56 11.05
C GLY A 26 3.45 12.96 11.41
N GLY A 27 3.06 13.95 10.59
CA GLY A 27 3.33 15.36 10.86
C GLY A 27 4.04 15.99 9.67
N ASN A 28 5.14 16.71 9.92
CA ASN A 28 6.01 17.20 8.85
C ASN A 28 7.25 16.31 8.79
N GLY A 29 7.76 16.04 7.59
CA GLY A 29 8.90 15.15 7.38
C GLY A 29 8.47 13.83 6.76
N ASP A 30 9.41 13.11 6.15
CA ASP A 30 9.10 11.82 5.52
C ASP A 30 9.01 10.74 6.64
N ASP A 31 7.79 10.36 7.02
CA ASP A 31 7.53 9.48 8.15
C ASP A 31 7.38 8.00 7.74
N VAL A 32 7.65 7.11 8.70
CA VAL A 32 7.37 5.67 8.57
C VAL A 32 6.40 5.24 9.67
N ILE A 33 5.21 4.78 9.28
CA ILE A 33 4.14 4.44 10.21
C ILE A 33 3.82 2.94 10.13
N TYR A 34 3.85 2.27 11.29
CA TYR A 34 3.35 0.92 11.50
C TYR A 34 2.14 1.01 12.43
N ASP A 35 0.94 0.75 11.91
CA ASP A 35 -0.31 0.86 12.66
C ASP A 35 -0.55 -0.36 13.55
N GLY A 36 -0.29 -1.56 13.03
CA GLY A 36 -0.36 -2.80 13.78
C GLY A 36 -1.69 -3.52 13.58
N ALA A 37 -2.53 -3.59 14.61
CA ALA A 37 -3.74 -4.41 14.55
C ALA A 37 -4.92 -3.70 15.20
N GLY A 38 -6.07 -3.77 14.53
CA GLY A 38 -7.30 -3.09 14.92
C GLY A 38 -7.67 -2.08 13.86
N ASN A 39 -8.70 -1.26 14.11
CA ASN A 39 -9.18 -0.31 13.10
C ASN A 39 -8.60 1.07 13.38
N ASP A 40 -7.59 1.44 12.62
CA ASP A 40 -6.76 2.61 12.80
C ASP A 40 -7.16 3.75 11.88
N THR A 41 -6.83 4.98 12.29
CA THR A 41 -7.00 6.18 11.47
C THR A 41 -5.68 6.92 11.41
N ILE A 42 -5.16 7.09 10.21
CA ILE A 42 -3.77 7.43 9.96
C ILE A 42 -3.72 8.62 9.02
N PHE A 43 -2.98 9.65 9.43
CA PHE A 43 -2.70 10.84 8.63
C PHE A 43 -1.19 10.99 8.47
N GLY A 44 -0.68 10.90 7.24
CA GLY A 44 0.71 11.25 6.92
C GLY A 44 0.96 12.74 7.13
N ASN A 45 0.10 13.52 6.48
CA ASN A 45 0.05 14.99 6.43
C ASN A 45 0.92 15.57 5.33
N ALA A 46 2.18 15.91 5.59
CA ALA A 46 3.03 16.61 4.62
C ALA A 46 4.32 15.86 4.40
N ASP A 47 4.84 15.97 3.17
CA ASP A 47 6.06 15.29 2.71
C ASP A 47 5.77 13.82 2.33
N HIS A 48 6.78 12.97 2.16
CA HIS A 48 6.62 11.65 1.54
C HIS A 48 6.57 10.54 2.59
N ASP A 49 5.37 10.06 2.90
CA ASP A 49 5.18 9.11 3.97
C ASP A 49 5.14 7.66 3.49
N THR A 50 5.55 6.75 4.37
CA THR A 50 5.49 5.30 4.16
C THR A 50 4.66 4.64 5.24
N PHE A 51 3.62 3.91 4.83
CA PHE A 51 2.72 3.20 5.74
C PHE A 51 2.87 1.70 5.56
N TYR A 52 3.12 1.02 6.65
CA TYR A 52 3.04 -0.43 6.77
C TYR A 52 1.74 -0.75 7.47
N LEU A 53 0.76 -1.25 6.70
CA LEU A 53 -0.51 -1.67 7.26
C LEU A 53 -0.39 -3.05 7.87
N GLY A 54 -1.25 -3.33 8.84
CA GLY A 54 -1.38 -4.63 9.46
C GLY A 54 -1.59 -5.75 8.44
N THR A 55 -1.14 -6.96 8.76
CA THR A 55 -1.46 -8.14 7.96
C THR A 55 -1.99 -9.28 8.83
N GLY A 56 -2.93 -10.04 8.27
CA GLY A 56 -3.47 -11.27 8.87
C GLY A 56 -4.80 -11.11 9.62
N ALA A 57 -5.27 -12.15 10.30
CA ALA A 57 -6.64 -12.22 10.82
C ALA A 57 -6.99 -11.25 11.97
N SER A 58 -6.00 -10.56 12.52
CA SER A 58 -6.19 -9.48 13.50
C SER A 58 -6.13 -8.09 12.88
N ASP A 59 -5.87 -8.03 11.58
CA ASP A 59 -5.88 -6.81 10.81
C ASP A 59 -7.29 -6.24 10.75
N GLY A 60 -7.40 -4.93 10.99
CA GLY A 60 -8.67 -4.24 11.03
C GLY A 60 -8.98 -3.58 9.71
N SER A 61 -10.00 -2.72 9.75
CA SER A 61 -10.33 -1.84 8.63
C SER A 61 -9.75 -0.47 8.93
N ASP A 62 -8.72 -0.09 8.19
CA ASP A 62 -7.97 1.13 8.43
C ASP A 62 -8.38 2.26 7.49
N VAL A 63 -8.14 3.49 7.94
CA VAL A 63 -8.31 4.69 7.12
C VAL A 63 -6.97 5.40 7.05
N VAL A 64 -6.40 5.49 5.85
CA VAL A 64 -5.12 6.13 5.59
C VAL A 64 -5.34 7.33 4.66
N ASP A 65 -4.88 8.50 5.11
CA ASP A 65 -4.75 9.70 4.29
C ASP A 65 -3.27 10.12 4.27
N GLY A 66 -2.60 9.92 3.13
CA GLY A 66 -1.20 10.33 2.94
C GLY A 66 -1.03 11.84 3.06
N GLY A 67 -2.02 12.60 2.59
CA GLY A 67 -1.99 14.06 2.62
C GLY A 67 -1.33 14.65 1.39
N THR A 68 -0.28 15.46 1.59
CA THR A 68 0.46 16.10 0.49
C THR A 68 1.84 15.48 0.37
N GLY A 69 2.18 15.02 -0.81
CA GLY A 69 3.47 14.38 -1.04
C GLY A 69 3.35 13.37 -2.15
N ILE A 70 4.24 12.38 -2.11
CA ILE A 70 4.14 11.14 -2.86
C ILE A 70 4.24 10.04 -1.81
N ASP A 71 3.10 9.48 -1.48
CA ASP A 71 2.94 8.61 -0.33
C ASP A 71 2.88 7.14 -0.75
N THR A 72 3.39 6.26 0.10
CA THR A 72 3.61 4.85 -0.22
C THR A 72 2.98 3.93 0.80
N ILE A 73 2.16 2.98 0.34
CA ILE A 73 1.75 1.83 1.14
C ILE A 73 2.70 0.65 0.87
N ILE A 74 3.08 -0.04 1.94
CA ILE A 74 3.80 -1.31 1.88
C ILE A 74 2.96 -2.38 2.57
N GLU A 75 2.53 -3.37 1.79
CA GLU A 75 1.89 -4.58 2.30
C GLU A 75 2.91 -5.73 2.34
N ASP A 76 3.30 -6.14 3.55
CA ASP A 76 4.23 -7.25 3.75
C ASP A 76 3.49 -8.56 4.07
N LEU A 77 3.24 -9.34 3.03
CA LEU A 77 2.67 -10.68 3.07
C LEU A 77 3.74 -11.76 2.85
N SER A 78 5.01 -11.50 3.18
CA SER A 78 6.11 -12.47 3.06
C SER A 78 5.89 -13.77 3.84
N SER A 79 5.02 -13.74 4.86
CA SER A 79 4.64 -14.92 5.65
C SER A 79 3.42 -15.68 5.11
N ALA A 80 2.76 -15.16 4.06
CA ALA A 80 1.63 -15.81 3.43
C ALA A 80 2.04 -17.10 2.72
N THR A 81 1.10 -18.03 2.61
CA THR A 81 1.33 -19.25 1.82
C THR A 81 1.15 -18.93 0.34
N PRO A 82 2.03 -19.39 -0.56
CA PRO A 82 1.89 -19.13 -1.99
C PRO A 82 0.51 -19.49 -2.54
N GLY A 83 -0.13 -18.55 -3.25
CA GLY A 83 -1.47 -18.72 -3.83
C GLY A 83 -2.62 -18.90 -2.82
N SER A 84 -2.40 -18.61 -1.54
CA SER A 84 -3.44 -18.72 -0.50
C SER A 84 -4.28 -17.45 -0.33
N THR A 85 -3.77 -16.33 -0.83
CA THR A 85 -4.44 -15.02 -0.81
C THR A 85 -4.12 -14.28 -2.10
N SER A 86 -4.99 -13.35 -2.46
CA SER A 86 -4.78 -12.43 -3.57
C SER A 86 -5.15 -11.02 -3.12
N ILE A 87 -4.30 -10.05 -3.38
CA ILE A 87 -4.55 -8.66 -3.08
C ILE A 87 -5.13 -7.98 -4.31
N TYR A 88 -6.14 -7.14 -4.11
CA TYR A 88 -6.52 -6.12 -5.09
C TYR A 88 -5.86 -4.81 -4.59
N VAL A 89 -5.56 -3.81 -5.44
CA VAL A 89 -5.18 -2.39 -5.19
C VAL A 89 -5.71 -1.50 -6.32
N ASN A 90 -6.12 -0.28 -6.00
CA ASN A 90 -6.81 0.68 -6.84
C ASN A 90 -6.76 2.06 -6.19
N LEU A 91 -5.82 2.84 -6.67
CA LEU A 91 -5.50 4.19 -6.24
C LEU A 91 -6.28 5.25 -7.05
N THR A 92 -7.24 4.84 -7.89
CA THR A 92 -8.05 5.80 -8.64
C THR A 92 -8.90 6.67 -7.69
N THR A 93 -9.07 7.95 -8.03
CA THR A 93 -9.75 8.93 -7.16
C THR A 93 -11.18 8.48 -6.81
N GLY A 94 -11.59 8.66 -5.55
CA GLY A 94 -13.01 8.62 -5.15
C GLY A 94 -13.45 7.49 -4.23
N SER A 95 -12.57 7.04 -3.32
CA SER A 95 -12.80 5.98 -2.34
C SER A 95 -13.05 4.61 -2.95
N HIS A 96 -12.10 3.71 -2.74
CA HIS A 96 -12.26 2.48 -1.97
C HIS A 96 -11.18 1.53 -2.43
N PHE A 97 -10.26 1.22 -1.52
CA PHE A 97 -9.32 0.17 -1.76
C PHE A 97 -9.41 -0.98 -0.77
N ARG A 98 -9.75 -2.17 -1.28
CA ARG A 98 -9.91 -3.38 -0.49
C ARG A 98 -8.62 -4.19 -0.47
N GLN A 99 -7.86 -4.13 0.62
CA GLN A 99 -7.03 -5.26 0.99
C GLN A 99 -8.01 -6.42 1.25
N GLU A 100 -7.99 -7.46 0.41
CA GLU A 100 -8.89 -8.62 0.50
C GLU A 100 -8.07 -9.88 0.72
N THR A 101 -7.50 -10.01 1.91
CA THR A 101 -7.26 -11.37 2.38
C THR A 101 -8.59 -11.90 2.91
N PRO A 102 -9.15 -13.02 2.41
CA PRO A 102 -10.44 -13.52 2.88
C PRO A 102 -10.46 -13.70 4.42
N GLY A 103 -11.21 -12.83 5.12
CA GLY A 103 -11.30 -12.82 6.58
C GLY A 103 -10.49 -11.74 7.30
N THR A 104 -9.88 -10.79 6.58
CA THR A 104 -9.27 -9.56 7.14
C THR A 104 -10.20 -8.35 6.96
N GLY A 105 -9.82 -7.22 7.56
CA GLY A 105 -10.53 -5.96 7.34
C GLY A 105 -10.33 -5.41 5.94
N VAL A 106 -10.90 -4.23 5.72
CA VAL A 106 -10.93 -3.53 4.43
C VAL A 106 -10.53 -2.09 4.68
N ASP A 107 -9.48 -1.63 4.01
CA ASP A 107 -8.93 -0.31 4.22
C ASP A 107 -9.57 0.76 3.34
N THR A 108 -9.27 2.01 3.65
CA THR A 108 -9.64 3.16 2.83
C THR A 108 -8.42 4.03 2.68
N LEU A 109 -7.89 4.07 1.46
CA LEU A 109 -6.69 4.83 1.12
C LEU A 109 -7.06 6.12 0.40
N GLN A 110 -6.44 7.23 0.81
CA GLN A 110 -6.54 8.55 0.20
C GLN A 110 -5.15 9.18 0.10
N GLY A 111 -4.89 9.90 -1.00
CA GLY A 111 -3.60 10.59 -1.19
C GLY A 111 -2.43 9.61 -1.18
N ILE A 112 -2.59 8.46 -1.86
CA ILE A 112 -1.55 7.46 -2.01
C ILE A 112 -1.21 7.34 -3.49
N GLU A 113 0.08 7.45 -3.80
CA GLU A 113 0.59 7.37 -5.15
C GLU A 113 1.32 6.05 -5.42
N ASN A 114 1.93 5.46 -4.40
CA ASN A 114 2.77 4.29 -4.55
C ASN A 114 2.26 3.10 -3.74
N PHE A 115 2.51 1.91 -4.26
CA PHE A 115 2.16 0.68 -3.58
C PHE A 115 3.24 -0.38 -3.80
N THR A 116 3.65 -1.03 -2.71
CA THR A 116 4.57 -2.17 -2.74
C THR A 116 3.92 -3.37 -2.08
N LEU A 117 3.74 -4.44 -2.85
CA LEU A 117 3.36 -5.76 -2.35
C LEU A 117 4.61 -6.62 -2.17
N ILE A 118 4.78 -7.21 -1.00
CA ILE A 118 5.87 -8.15 -0.69
C ILE A 118 5.28 -9.50 -0.33
N GLY A 119 5.83 -10.57 -0.89
CA GLY A 119 5.44 -11.94 -0.57
C GLY A 119 4.91 -12.71 -1.76
N PRO A 120 4.71 -14.05 -1.60
CA PRO A 120 4.38 -14.94 -2.70
C PRO A 120 2.87 -14.98 -2.98
N VAL A 121 2.25 -13.83 -3.24
CA VAL A 121 0.80 -13.69 -3.36
C VAL A 121 0.45 -12.91 -4.61
N ASP A 122 -0.62 -13.33 -5.29
CA ASP A 122 -1.08 -12.64 -6.49
C ASP A 122 -1.65 -11.26 -6.11
N GLY A 123 -1.36 -10.25 -6.91
CA GLY A 123 -1.70 -8.86 -6.68
C GLY A 123 -2.29 -8.21 -7.92
N THR A 124 -3.48 -7.63 -7.83
CA THR A 124 -4.04 -6.76 -8.88
C THR A 124 -3.92 -5.31 -8.44
N ILE A 125 -2.89 -4.59 -8.87
CA ILE A 125 -2.59 -3.23 -8.42
C ILE A 125 -2.91 -2.22 -9.52
N ILE A 126 -3.79 -1.27 -9.24
CA ILE A 126 -4.22 -0.23 -10.16
C ILE A 126 -3.77 1.13 -9.61
N GLY A 127 -3.00 1.87 -10.39
CA GLY A 127 -2.56 3.22 -10.13
C GLY A 127 -3.68 4.26 -10.27
N SER A 128 -3.29 5.52 -10.41
CA SER A 128 -4.18 6.66 -10.47
C SER A 128 -3.93 7.48 -11.74
N SER A 129 -4.18 8.79 -11.71
CA SER A 129 -3.90 9.68 -12.86
C SER A 129 -2.60 10.47 -12.72
N VAL A 130 -1.80 10.15 -11.70
CA VAL A 130 -0.50 10.75 -11.41
C VAL A 130 0.58 9.69 -11.63
N ALA A 131 1.85 10.10 -11.68
CA ALA A 131 2.95 9.14 -11.76
C ALA A 131 2.96 8.22 -10.53
N ASN A 132 2.82 6.91 -10.75
CA ASN A 132 2.82 5.90 -9.70
C ASN A 132 4.10 5.05 -9.75
N LEU A 133 4.60 4.64 -8.58
CA LEU A 133 5.53 3.53 -8.42
C LEU A 133 4.76 2.33 -7.86
N LEU A 134 4.54 1.32 -8.71
CA LEU A 134 3.80 0.10 -8.37
C LEU A 134 4.75 -1.08 -8.42
N THR A 135 4.91 -1.77 -7.29
CA THR A 135 5.78 -2.94 -7.17
C THR A 135 5.00 -4.12 -6.60
N SER A 136 5.13 -5.28 -7.22
CA SER A 136 4.80 -6.59 -6.65
C SER A 136 6.02 -7.52 -6.71
N ASP A 137 5.89 -8.71 -6.12
CA ASP A 137 7.01 -9.63 -5.84
C ASP A 137 6.81 -10.98 -6.53
N ALA A 138 6.47 -12.06 -5.82
CA ALA A 138 6.22 -13.34 -6.46
C ALA A 138 4.70 -13.61 -6.51
N GLY A 139 4.21 -14.19 -7.59
CA GLY A 139 2.77 -14.39 -7.81
C GLY A 139 2.40 -14.08 -9.24
N ASP A 140 1.18 -14.42 -9.65
CA ASP A 140 0.69 -14.02 -10.97
C ASP A 140 0.01 -12.64 -10.83
N ASP A 141 0.76 -11.57 -11.05
CA ASP A 141 0.35 -10.20 -10.74
C ASP A 141 -0.27 -9.45 -11.93
N SER A 142 -1.10 -8.45 -11.65
CA SER A 142 -1.70 -7.55 -12.63
C SER A 142 -1.53 -6.11 -12.21
N LEU A 143 -0.56 -5.40 -12.79
CA LEU A 143 -0.27 -4.00 -12.52
C LEU A 143 -0.80 -3.09 -13.64
N ASN A 144 -1.54 -2.04 -13.30
CA ASN A 144 -2.06 -1.07 -14.26
C ASN A 144 -1.81 0.37 -13.78
N GLY A 145 -0.88 1.09 -14.41
CA GLY A 145 -0.51 2.47 -14.06
C GLY A 145 -1.59 3.52 -14.34
N PHE A 146 -2.54 3.21 -15.23
CA PHE A 146 -3.58 4.13 -15.69
C PHE A 146 -3.04 5.33 -16.49
N ALA A 147 -2.76 6.47 -15.86
CA ALA A 147 -2.29 7.66 -16.54
C ALA A 147 -1.26 8.35 -15.66
N GLY A 148 -0.23 8.92 -16.24
CA GLY A 148 0.95 9.32 -15.50
C GLY A 148 2.18 8.73 -16.16
N ASP A 149 3.36 9.19 -15.76
CA ASP A 149 4.61 8.56 -16.18
C ASP A 149 4.95 7.50 -15.12
N ASP A 150 4.48 6.26 -15.32
CA ASP A 150 4.45 5.25 -14.26
C ASP A 150 5.69 4.34 -14.28
N THR A 151 6.05 3.81 -13.11
CA THR A 151 7.05 2.72 -12.99
C THR A 151 6.38 1.50 -12.37
N LEU A 152 6.34 0.40 -13.12
CA LEU A 152 5.70 -0.86 -12.73
C LEU A 152 6.75 -1.96 -12.67
N SER A 153 6.79 -2.71 -11.57
CA SER A 153 7.66 -3.88 -11.40
C SER A 153 6.86 -5.04 -10.84
N SER A 154 6.80 -6.17 -11.54
CA SER A 154 5.94 -7.30 -11.12
C SER A 154 6.66 -8.46 -10.46
N GLY A 155 7.97 -8.64 -10.70
CA GLY A 155 8.74 -9.72 -10.07
C GLY A 155 8.58 -11.10 -10.73
N ASP A 156 8.45 -12.16 -9.94
CA ASP A 156 8.45 -13.55 -10.42
C ASP A 156 7.02 -14.06 -10.62
N GLY A 157 6.67 -14.51 -11.83
CA GLY A 157 5.36 -15.14 -12.07
C GLY A 157 4.81 -14.85 -13.46
N ALA A 158 3.57 -15.24 -13.70
CA ALA A 158 2.88 -14.92 -14.96
C ALA A 158 2.14 -13.59 -14.84
N ASP A 159 2.87 -12.50 -15.10
CA ASP A 159 2.39 -11.15 -14.81
C ASP A 159 1.72 -10.45 -16.00
N THR A 160 0.90 -9.45 -15.70
CA THR A 160 0.32 -8.51 -16.65
C THR A 160 0.65 -7.08 -16.24
N LEU A 161 1.42 -6.36 -17.06
CA LEU A 161 1.72 -4.94 -16.83
C LEU A 161 1.08 -4.08 -17.92
N ILE A 162 0.32 -3.07 -17.48
CA ILE A 162 -0.30 -2.06 -18.35
C ILE A 162 0.16 -0.70 -17.85
N GLY A 163 1.09 -0.04 -18.55
CA GLY A 163 1.52 1.31 -18.19
C GLY A 163 0.37 2.31 -18.30
N GLY A 164 -0.24 2.39 -19.49
CA GLY A 164 -1.41 3.22 -19.74
C GLY A 164 -1.04 4.47 -20.53
N ALA A 165 -1.45 5.64 -20.06
CA ALA A 165 -1.21 6.91 -20.75
C ALA A 165 -0.07 7.68 -20.10
N GLY A 166 1.07 7.76 -20.79
CA GLY A 166 2.24 8.52 -20.35
C GLY A 166 3.51 7.87 -20.85
N ALA A 167 4.64 8.25 -20.29
CA ALA A 167 5.92 7.59 -20.53
C ALA A 167 6.20 6.58 -19.40
N ASP A 168 5.80 5.34 -19.64
CA ASP A 168 5.86 4.29 -18.62
C ASP A 168 7.13 3.44 -18.69
N LEU A 169 7.53 2.91 -17.54
CA LEU A 169 8.65 1.99 -17.37
C LEU A 169 8.15 0.69 -16.76
N LEU A 170 8.23 -0.41 -17.51
CA LEU A 170 7.67 -1.71 -17.13
C LEU A 170 8.78 -2.75 -16.93
N TYR A 171 8.81 -3.39 -15.77
CA TYR A 171 9.74 -4.44 -15.38
C TYR A 171 8.97 -5.72 -15.02
N ALA A 172 8.78 -6.61 -15.98
CA ALA A 172 7.98 -7.83 -15.81
C ALA A 172 8.70 -8.97 -15.04
N GLY A 173 9.90 -8.72 -14.50
CA GLY A 173 10.74 -9.72 -13.83
C GLY A 173 10.93 -11.04 -14.60
N ASP A 174 11.11 -12.16 -13.88
CA ASP A 174 11.44 -13.47 -14.44
C ASP A 174 10.18 -14.37 -14.52
N GLY A 175 9.50 -14.33 -15.67
CA GLY A 175 8.37 -15.20 -15.99
C GLY A 175 7.93 -14.94 -17.42
N GLY A 176 7.94 -15.96 -18.28
CA GLY A 176 7.81 -15.77 -19.72
C GLY A 176 6.50 -15.06 -20.12
N ASP A 177 6.65 -13.93 -20.81
CA ASP A 177 5.61 -13.06 -21.35
C ASP A 177 4.77 -13.67 -22.48
#